data_AF-W6L3T6-F1
#
_entry.id   AF-W6L3T6-F1
#
_cell.length_a   1.000
_cell.length_b   1.000
_cell.length_c   1.000
_cell.angle_alpha   90.00
_cell.angle_beta   90.00
_cell.angle_gamma   90.00
#
_symmetry.space_group_name_H-M   'P 1'
#
loop_
_entity.id
_entity.type
_entity.pdbx_description
1 polymer ?
#
loop_
_entity_poly.entity_id
_entity_poly.type
_entity_poly.pdbx_seq_one_letter_code
_entity_poly.pdbx_strand_id
1 'polypeptide(L)'
;MWNGVYTLPHTLLYTLDRCAPRVVLERFPSLYNLTRKGMDLNFKELFFSYLLRGILQSIFLLWLVSNIFDSTFVFAQGGETISSETSFCAAYTSILFSQIIVIYTESNSITILNLLIMIILPFFYTLATFVYSEHYFHTHFEVFLQTFRPQYIIAVAVITIALTMPWIILKCLRDIFQINRRNILRAEMLAKYKLLLKSEDACHTKLKVWLYRLMGFFPEPASLVFDDSISALSTKEKNRDL
;
A
#
# COMPACT_ATOMS: atom_id res chain seq x y z
N MET A 1 7.07 -13.54 -14.49
CA MET A 1 6.68 -12.14 -14.17
C MET A 1 6.18 -11.98 -12.74
N TRP A 2 5.36 -12.91 -12.22
CA TRP A 2 4.75 -12.83 -10.87
C TRP A 2 5.70 -12.44 -9.74
N ASN A 3 6.71 -13.26 -9.44
CA ASN A 3 7.63 -13.01 -8.32
C ASN A 3 8.70 -11.93 -8.56
N GLY A 4 8.71 -11.30 -9.75
CA GLY A 4 9.68 -10.25 -10.10
C GLY A 4 9.04 -8.87 -10.15
N VAL A 5 8.19 -8.64 -11.14
CA VAL A 5 7.60 -7.31 -11.38
C VAL A 5 6.44 -7.04 -10.41
N TYR A 6 5.64 -8.06 -10.09
CA TYR A 6 4.43 -7.90 -9.27
C TYR A 6 4.68 -7.93 -7.75
N THR A 7 5.90 -8.29 -7.33
CA THR A 7 6.37 -8.22 -5.93
C THR A 7 7.17 -6.96 -5.64
N LEU A 8 7.65 -6.25 -6.67
CA LEU A 8 8.39 -5.00 -6.56
C LEU A 8 7.70 -3.91 -5.70
N PRO A 9 6.36 -3.75 -5.71
CA PRO A 9 5.69 -2.82 -4.82
C PRO A 9 5.91 -3.13 -3.33
N HIS A 10 6.04 -4.40 -2.95
CA HIS A 10 6.35 -4.80 -1.56
C HIS A 10 7.77 -4.39 -1.17
N THR A 11 8.74 -4.62 -2.05
CA THR A 11 10.13 -4.22 -1.82
C THR A 11 10.23 -2.71 -1.65
N LEU A 12 9.55 -1.95 -2.51
CA LEU A 12 9.57 -0.50 -2.43
C LEU A 12 8.83 0.04 -1.21
N LEU A 13 7.72 -0.59 -0.82
CA LEU A 13 7.07 -0.31 0.46
C LEU A 13 8.08 -0.39 1.60
N TYR A 14 8.83 -1.49 1.73
CA TYR A 14 9.80 -1.59 2.84
C TYR A 14 10.94 -0.55 2.78
N THR A 15 11.32 -0.09 1.60
CA THR A 15 12.41 0.90 1.47
C THR A 15 11.95 2.36 1.62
N LEU A 16 10.72 2.67 1.22
CA LEU A 16 10.20 4.04 1.16
C LEU A 16 9.20 4.34 2.27
N ASP A 17 8.69 3.31 2.95
CA ASP A 17 7.73 3.47 4.02
C ASP A 17 8.43 3.96 5.31
N ARG A 18 7.94 5.09 5.82
CA ARG A 18 8.38 5.67 7.10
C ARG A 18 7.29 5.47 8.14
N CYS A 19 7.58 4.64 9.15
CA CYS A 19 6.67 4.42 10.28
C CYS A 19 6.41 5.69 11.10
N ALA A 20 7.43 6.56 11.27
CA ALA A 20 7.33 7.83 11.98
C ALA A 20 8.16 8.92 11.27
N PRO A 21 7.71 10.18 11.28
CA PRO A 21 8.47 11.30 10.72
C PRO A 21 9.74 11.56 11.55
N ARG A 22 10.78 12.08 10.92
CA ARG A 22 12.12 12.24 11.53
C ARG A 22 12.09 13.04 12.83
N VAL A 23 11.35 14.16 12.83
CA VAL A 23 11.22 15.07 13.99
C VAL A 23 10.65 14.37 15.23
N VAL A 24 9.75 13.39 15.04
CA VAL A 24 9.19 12.60 16.15
C VAL A 24 10.25 11.68 16.75
N LEU A 25 11.06 11.06 15.89
CA LEU A 25 12.12 10.16 16.31
C LEU A 25 13.23 10.92 17.07
N GLU A 26 13.57 12.13 16.60
CA GLU A 26 14.55 13.00 17.27
C GLU A 26 14.03 13.52 18.62
N ARG A 27 12.76 13.90 18.71
CA ARG A 27 12.16 14.45 19.94
C ARG A 27 11.86 13.39 21.00
N PHE A 28 11.59 12.15 20.58
CA PHE A 28 11.22 11.05 21.48
C PHE A 28 12.16 9.85 21.33
N PRO A 29 13.39 9.92 21.87
CA PRO A 29 14.36 8.81 21.80
C PRO A 29 13.86 7.52 22.46
N SER A 30 12.83 7.59 23.32
CA SER A 30 12.17 6.40 23.87
C SER A 30 11.57 5.47 22.80
N LEU A 31 11.24 5.98 21.60
CA LEU A 31 10.82 5.16 20.46
C LEU A 31 11.92 4.25 19.95
N TYR A 32 13.18 4.69 19.99
CA TYR A 32 14.33 3.88 19.60
C TYR A 32 14.51 2.66 20.51
N ASN A 33 14.19 2.80 21.81
CA ASN A 33 14.24 1.68 22.75
C ASN A 33 13.22 0.57 22.44
N LEU A 34 12.12 0.89 21.75
CA LEU A 34 11.14 -0.12 21.30
C LEU A 34 11.75 -1.00 20.18
N THR A 35 12.42 -0.37 19.22
CA THR A 35 13.10 -1.06 18.13
C THR A 35 14.28 -1.89 18.66
N ARG A 36 15.04 -1.37 19.63
CA ARG A 36 16.13 -2.12 20.29
C ARG A 36 15.64 -3.40 20.99
N LYS A 37 14.41 -3.40 21.50
CA LYS A 37 13.79 -4.59 22.12
C LYS A 37 13.26 -5.60 21.11
N GLY A 38 13.39 -5.34 19.80
CA GLY A 38 12.92 -6.23 18.75
C GLY A 38 11.40 -6.35 18.66
N MET A 39 10.66 -5.44 19.29
CA MET A 39 9.18 -5.46 19.26
C MET A 39 8.64 -5.35 17.82
N ASP A 40 9.41 -4.76 16.91
CA ASP A 40 9.03 -4.54 15.51
C ASP A 40 9.29 -5.76 14.60
N LEU A 41 10.07 -6.74 15.07
CA LEU A 41 10.47 -7.93 14.31
C LEU A 41 10.11 -9.21 15.04
N ASN A 42 9.03 -9.19 15.81
CA ASN A 42 8.57 -10.36 16.56
C ASN A 42 8.27 -11.50 15.58
N PHE A 43 9.19 -12.47 15.46
CA PHE A 43 9.15 -13.54 14.47
C PHE A 43 7.84 -14.32 14.55
N LYS A 44 7.34 -14.57 15.77
CA LYS A 44 6.08 -15.30 15.97
C LYS A 44 4.88 -14.55 15.43
N GLU A 45 4.86 -13.24 15.55
CA GLU A 45 3.70 -12.42 15.20
C GLU A 45 3.74 -11.94 13.76
N LEU A 46 4.94 -11.66 13.22
CA LEU A 46 5.12 -11.24 11.83
C LEU A 46 5.23 -12.44 10.89
N PHE A 47 6.18 -13.35 11.10
CA PHE A 47 6.42 -14.39 10.10
C PHE A 47 5.24 -15.36 9.98
N PHE A 48 4.79 -15.94 11.11
CA PHE A 48 3.72 -16.94 11.07
C PHE A 48 2.36 -16.35 10.70
N SER A 49 2.04 -15.13 11.14
CA SER A 49 0.77 -14.49 10.78
C SER A 49 0.68 -14.24 9.27
N TYR A 50 1.74 -13.68 8.67
CA TYR A 50 1.77 -13.42 7.23
C TYR A 50 1.82 -14.71 6.41
N LEU A 51 2.55 -15.73 6.88
CA LEU A 51 2.58 -17.05 6.24
C LEU A 51 1.20 -17.72 6.26
N LEU A 52 0.58 -17.81 7.44
CA LEU A 52 -0.74 -18.43 7.60
C LEU A 52 -1.80 -17.68 6.78
N ARG A 53 -1.73 -16.35 6.76
CA ARG A 53 -2.57 -15.52 5.91
C ARG A 53 -2.39 -15.86 4.44
N GLY A 54 -1.16 -15.99 3.94
CA GLY A 54 -0.89 -16.37 2.55
C GLY A 54 -1.46 -17.74 2.20
N ILE A 55 -1.34 -18.71 3.10
CA ILE A 55 -1.92 -20.05 2.95
C ILE A 55 -3.45 -19.97 2.88
N LEU A 56 -4.08 -19.31 3.86
CA LEU A 56 -5.53 -19.16 3.90
C LEU A 56 -6.08 -18.41 2.68
N GLN A 57 -5.40 -17.35 2.25
CA GLN A 57 -5.78 -16.58 1.07
C GLN A 57 -5.69 -17.45 -0.20
N SER A 58 -4.69 -18.32 -0.30
CA SER A 58 -4.54 -19.23 -1.45
C SER A 58 -5.64 -20.31 -1.47
N ILE A 59 -5.92 -20.93 -0.32
CA ILE A 59 -7.00 -21.92 -0.18
C ILE A 59 -8.35 -21.30 -0.51
N PHE A 60 -8.63 -20.12 0.05
CA PHE A 60 -9.91 -19.44 -0.13
C PHE A 60 -10.10 -18.93 -1.56
N LEU A 61 -9.03 -18.43 -2.20
CA LEU A 61 -9.06 -18.06 -3.61
C LEU A 61 -9.38 -19.26 -4.49
N LEU A 62 -8.68 -20.38 -4.30
CA LEU A 62 -8.92 -21.59 -5.09
C LEU A 62 -10.38 -22.05 -4.92
N TRP A 63 -10.87 -22.06 -3.68
CA TRP A 63 -12.26 -22.39 -3.39
C TRP A 63 -13.24 -21.43 -4.08
N LEU A 64 -13.04 -20.11 -4.00
CA LEU A 64 -13.91 -19.12 -4.64
C LEU A 64 -13.92 -19.25 -6.16
N VAL A 65 -12.74 -19.35 -6.78
CA VAL A 65 -12.61 -19.45 -8.25
C VAL A 65 -13.28 -20.72 -8.75
N SER A 66 -13.07 -21.86 -8.10
CA SER A 66 -13.69 -23.13 -8.50
C SER A 66 -15.22 -23.13 -8.34
N ASN A 67 -15.76 -22.43 -7.34
CA ASN A 67 -17.22 -22.36 -7.15
C ASN A 67 -17.89 -21.31 -8.06
N ILE A 68 -17.22 -20.19 -8.33
CA ILE A 68 -17.77 -19.13 -9.19
C ILE A 68 -17.70 -19.54 -10.66
N PHE A 69 -16.60 -20.17 -11.06
CA PHE A 69 -16.35 -20.61 -12.43
C PHE A 69 -16.48 -22.13 -12.58
N ASP A 70 -17.49 -22.70 -11.94
CA ASP A 70 -17.82 -24.12 -12.10
C ASP A 70 -18.24 -24.41 -13.56
N SER A 71 -18.26 -25.70 -13.91
CA SER A 71 -18.70 -26.27 -15.19
C SER A 71 -20.09 -25.78 -15.66
N THR A 72 -20.89 -25.22 -14.76
CA THR A 72 -22.22 -24.66 -15.03
C THR A 72 -22.21 -23.16 -15.35
N PHE A 73 -21.07 -22.48 -15.23
CA PHE A 73 -20.96 -21.05 -15.50
C PHE A 73 -20.93 -20.76 -17.01
N VAL A 74 -21.84 -19.90 -17.45
CA VAL A 74 -22.00 -19.52 -18.86
C VAL A 74 -22.12 -18.00 -18.98
N PHE A 75 -21.41 -17.41 -19.95
CA PHE A 75 -21.54 -15.98 -20.21
C PHE A 75 -22.91 -15.65 -20.84
N ALA A 76 -23.56 -14.60 -20.34
CA ALA A 76 -24.96 -14.27 -20.71
C ALA A 76 -25.11 -13.80 -22.16
N GLN A 77 -24.02 -13.34 -22.79
CA GLN A 77 -24.04 -12.76 -24.14
C GLN A 77 -23.71 -13.76 -25.26
N GLY A 78 -23.28 -14.99 -24.93
CA GLY A 78 -22.79 -15.92 -25.96
C GLY A 78 -23.01 -17.40 -25.70
N GLY A 79 -23.45 -17.82 -24.51
CA GLY A 79 -23.64 -19.25 -24.21
C GLY A 79 -22.33 -20.04 -24.07
N GLU A 80 -21.18 -19.38 -24.22
CA GLU A 80 -19.85 -19.96 -24.10
C GLU A 80 -19.54 -20.31 -22.64
N THR A 81 -18.99 -21.51 -22.45
CA THR A 81 -18.42 -21.95 -21.18
C THR A 81 -17.07 -21.25 -20.95
N ILE A 82 -16.74 -21.02 -19.69
CA ILE A 82 -15.45 -20.42 -19.33
C ILE A 82 -14.31 -21.42 -19.56
N SER A 83 -13.25 -20.95 -20.21
CA SER A 83 -12.00 -21.72 -20.32
C SER A 83 -11.28 -21.74 -18.96
N SER A 84 -10.50 -22.79 -18.71
CA SER A 84 -9.63 -22.85 -17.53
C SER A 84 -8.65 -21.67 -17.48
N GLU A 85 -8.19 -21.17 -18.62
CA GLU A 85 -7.27 -20.03 -18.69
C GLU A 85 -7.94 -18.73 -18.23
N THR A 86 -9.22 -18.54 -18.55
CA THR A 86 -9.99 -17.37 -18.11
C THR A 86 -10.19 -17.38 -16.60
N SER A 87 -10.45 -18.55 -16.00
CA SER A 87 -10.59 -18.68 -14.53
C SER A 87 -9.25 -18.47 -13.80
N PHE A 88 -8.13 -18.97 -14.36
CA PHE A 88 -6.80 -18.65 -13.85
C PHE A 88 -6.48 -17.15 -13.96
N CYS A 89 -6.81 -16.52 -15.09
CA CYS A 89 -6.64 -15.08 -15.26
C CYS A 89 -7.45 -14.29 -14.22
N ALA A 90 -8.68 -14.73 -13.90
CA ALA A 90 -9.48 -14.13 -12.82
C ALA A 90 -8.76 -14.25 -11.47
N ALA A 91 -8.23 -15.43 -11.15
CA ALA A 91 -7.47 -15.66 -9.92
C ALA A 91 -6.25 -14.72 -9.81
N TYR A 92 -5.45 -14.63 -10.88
CA TYR A 92 -4.28 -13.74 -10.93
C TYR A 92 -4.65 -12.27 -10.76
N THR A 93 -5.70 -11.82 -11.45
CA THR A 93 -6.19 -10.45 -11.38
C THR A 93 -6.69 -10.11 -9.97
N SER A 94 -7.44 -11.01 -9.35
CA SER A 94 -7.93 -10.84 -7.97
C SER A 94 -6.79 -10.81 -6.95
N ILE A 95 -5.77 -11.66 -7.10
CA ILE A 95 -4.60 -11.58 -6.23
C ILE A 95 -3.87 -10.25 -6.45
N LEU A 96 -3.67 -9.81 -7.69
CA LEU A 96 -2.97 -8.55 -7.98
C LEU A 96 -3.65 -7.36 -7.29
N PHE A 97 -4.97 -7.21 -7.43
CA PHE A 97 -5.70 -6.17 -6.73
C PHE A 97 -5.68 -6.34 -5.21
N SER A 98 -5.78 -7.58 -4.73
CA SER A 98 -5.63 -7.88 -3.31
C SER A 98 -4.27 -7.40 -2.80
N GLN A 99 -3.17 -7.69 -3.49
CA GLN A 99 -1.83 -7.23 -3.11
C GLN A 99 -1.76 -5.71 -3.06
N ILE A 100 -2.32 -4.99 -4.02
CA ILE A 100 -2.36 -3.52 -4.01
C ILE A 100 -3.10 -2.99 -2.78
N ILE A 101 -4.27 -3.54 -2.45
CA ILE A 101 -5.04 -3.16 -1.26
C ILE A 101 -4.24 -3.45 0.01
N VAL A 102 -3.53 -4.57 0.05
CA VAL A 102 -2.72 -4.96 1.21
C VAL A 102 -1.52 -4.03 1.38
N ILE A 103 -0.82 -3.71 0.31
CA ILE A 103 0.28 -2.74 0.31
C ILE A 103 -0.23 -1.38 0.77
N TYR A 104 -1.35 -0.92 0.21
CA TYR A 104 -1.96 0.35 0.58
C TYR A 104 -2.36 0.40 2.07
N THR A 105 -2.96 -0.68 2.56
CA THR A 105 -3.41 -0.76 3.96
C THR A 105 -2.26 -0.95 4.94
N GLU A 106 -1.21 -1.70 4.60
CA GLU A 106 -0.02 -1.90 5.44
C GLU A 106 0.99 -0.75 5.40
N SER A 107 0.98 0.08 4.36
CA SER A 107 1.84 1.25 4.27
C SER A 107 1.52 2.24 5.39
N ASN A 108 2.54 2.63 6.14
CA ASN A 108 2.41 3.74 7.09
C ASN A 108 2.35 5.07 6.34
N SER A 109 3.10 5.21 5.26
CA SER A 109 3.25 6.42 4.45
C SER A 109 3.10 6.07 2.97
N ILE A 110 2.23 6.82 2.30
CA ILE A 110 2.03 6.66 0.86
C ILE A 110 2.91 7.70 0.19
N THR A 111 4.01 7.24 -0.40
CA THR A 111 4.87 8.06 -1.25
C THR A 111 4.30 8.12 -2.66
N ILE A 112 4.64 9.18 -3.42
CA ILE A 112 4.27 9.31 -4.83
C ILE A 112 4.75 8.09 -5.63
N LEU A 113 5.96 7.62 -5.34
CA LEU A 113 6.54 6.48 -6.04
C LEU A 113 5.75 5.20 -5.75
N ASN A 114 5.32 4.98 -4.50
CA ASN A 114 4.44 3.86 -4.17
C ASN A 114 3.10 3.96 -4.90
N LEU A 115 2.50 5.16 -4.94
CA LEU A 115 1.22 5.39 -5.61
C LEU A 115 1.30 5.21 -7.14
N LEU A 116 2.36 5.73 -7.75
CA LEU A 116 2.66 5.55 -9.17
C LEU A 116 2.76 4.06 -9.50
N ILE A 117 3.48 3.29 -8.68
CA ILE A 117 3.69 1.87 -8.92
C ILE A 117 2.41 1.07 -8.71
N MET A 118 1.58 1.41 -7.71
CA MET A 118 0.26 0.82 -7.54
C MET A 118 -0.66 1.04 -8.75
N ILE A 119 -0.49 2.15 -9.49
CA ILE A 119 -1.26 2.43 -10.72
C ILE A 119 -0.64 1.77 -11.96
N ILE A 120 0.70 1.79 -12.08
CA ILE A 120 1.42 1.19 -13.21
C ILE A 120 1.23 -0.33 -13.22
N LEU A 121 1.16 -0.97 -12.05
CA LEU A 121 1.14 -2.43 -11.96
C LEU A 121 -0.09 -3.10 -12.62
N PRO A 122 -1.34 -2.67 -12.35
CA PRO A 122 -2.50 -3.16 -13.08
C PRO A 122 -2.42 -2.88 -14.58
N PHE A 123 -1.94 -1.70 -14.97
CA PHE A 123 -1.83 -1.33 -16.38
C PHE A 123 -0.81 -2.19 -17.13
N PHE A 124 0.32 -2.47 -16.47
CA PHE A 124 1.33 -3.38 -17.01
C PHE A 124 0.80 -4.81 -17.12
N TYR A 125 0.00 -5.26 -16.15
CA TYR A 125 -0.67 -6.56 -16.21
C TYR A 125 -1.65 -6.65 -17.38
N THR A 126 -2.53 -5.67 -17.56
CA THR A 126 -3.49 -5.68 -18.67
C THR A 126 -2.78 -5.65 -20.02
N LEU A 127 -1.73 -4.84 -20.17
CA LEU A 127 -0.93 -4.79 -21.40
C LEU A 127 -0.21 -6.12 -21.67
N ALA A 128 0.36 -6.74 -20.63
CA ALA A 128 1.00 -8.04 -20.76
C ALA A 128 -0.02 -9.11 -21.19
N THR A 129 -1.17 -9.19 -20.52
CA THR A 129 -2.23 -10.15 -20.85
C THR A 129 -2.75 -9.96 -22.29
N PHE A 130 -2.88 -8.71 -22.76
CA PHE A 130 -3.21 -8.41 -24.15
C PHE A 130 -2.18 -8.98 -25.12
N VAL A 131 -0.89 -8.64 -24.94
CA VAL A 131 0.19 -9.09 -25.83
C VAL A 131 0.31 -10.63 -25.83
N TYR A 132 0.18 -11.26 -24.66
CA TYR A 132 0.26 -12.72 -24.55
C TYR A 132 -0.93 -13.43 -25.20
N SER A 133 -2.15 -12.89 -25.05
CA SER A 133 -3.37 -13.47 -25.62
C SER A 133 -3.41 -13.36 -27.14
N GLU A 134 -2.89 -12.27 -27.71
CA GLU A 134 -2.95 -12.00 -29.15
C GLU A 134 -1.77 -12.59 -29.95
N HIS A 135 -0.54 -12.63 -29.40
CA HIS A 135 0.66 -12.87 -30.22
C HIS A 135 1.40 -14.18 -29.94
N TYR A 136 1.28 -14.77 -28.74
CA TYR A 136 2.28 -15.76 -28.29
C TYR A 136 1.76 -17.19 -28.11
N PHE A 137 0.47 -17.42 -27.83
CA PHE A 137 -0.02 -18.78 -27.53
C PHE A 137 -1.43 -19.05 -28.04
N HIS A 138 -1.57 -20.03 -28.95
CA HIS A 138 -2.87 -20.52 -29.44
C HIS A 138 -3.82 -21.00 -28.32
N THR A 139 -3.28 -21.40 -27.17
CA THR A 139 -4.07 -21.83 -26.00
C THR A 139 -4.70 -20.68 -25.21
N HIS A 140 -4.26 -19.42 -25.44
CA HIS A 140 -4.73 -18.23 -24.73
C HIS A 140 -5.47 -17.25 -25.66
N PHE A 141 -5.87 -17.72 -26.83
CA PHE A 141 -6.57 -16.92 -27.83
C PHE A 141 -7.90 -16.41 -27.26
N GLU A 142 -8.20 -15.13 -27.44
CA GLU A 142 -9.41 -14.42 -26.98
C GLU A 142 -9.66 -14.33 -25.46
N VAL A 143 -8.78 -14.88 -24.62
CA VAL A 143 -8.90 -14.77 -23.14
C VAL A 143 -9.00 -13.29 -22.73
N PHE A 144 -8.24 -12.40 -23.36
CA PHE A 144 -8.29 -10.97 -23.08
C PHE A 144 -9.68 -10.36 -23.33
N LEU A 145 -10.34 -10.70 -24.43
CA LEU A 145 -11.69 -10.19 -24.73
C LEU A 145 -12.73 -10.67 -23.71
N GLN A 146 -12.58 -11.91 -23.23
CA GLN A 146 -13.45 -12.44 -22.17
C GLN A 146 -13.28 -11.69 -20.84
N THR A 147 -12.10 -11.13 -20.55
CA THR A 147 -11.87 -10.35 -19.32
C THR A 147 -12.61 -9.02 -19.26
N PHE A 148 -13.04 -8.46 -20.41
CA PHE A 148 -13.85 -7.24 -20.43
C PHE A 148 -15.35 -7.49 -20.19
N ARG A 149 -15.79 -8.76 -20.17
CA ARG A 149 -17.19 -9.08 -19.92
C ARG A 149 -17.57 -8.64 -18.50
N PRO A 150 -18.75 -8.01 -18.30
CA PRO A 150 -19.13 -7.46 -16.99
C PRO A 150 -19.20 -8.53 -15.91
N GLN A 151 -19.60 -9.75 -16.27
CA GLN A 151 -19.67 -10.90 -15.36
C GLN A 151 -18.29 -11.27 -14.80
N TYR A 152 -17.24 -11.20 -15.63
CA TYR A 152 -15.86 -11.42 -15.21
C TYR A 152 -15.40 -10.33 -14.24
N ILE A 153 -15.66 -9.06 -14.58
CA ILE A 153 -15.27 -7.91 -13.74
C ILE A 153 -15.93 -8.00 -12.35
N ILE A 154 -17.23 -8.31 -12.31
CA ILE A 154 -17.97 -8.49 -11.05
C ILE A 154 -17.38 -9.66 -10.26
N ALA A 155 -17.13 -10.81 -10.89
CA ALA A 155 -16.53 -11.96 -10.23
C ALA A 155 -15.16 -11.62 -9.62
N VAL A 156 -14.27 -10.99 -10.39
CA VAL A 156 -12.95 -10.56 -9.92
C VAL A 156 -13.06 -9.58 -8.75
N ALA A 157 -14.00 -8.63 -8.81
CA ALA A 157 -14.22 -7.66 -7.73
C ALA A 157 -14.71 -8.37 -6.45
N VAL A 158 -15.69 -9.27 -6.56
CA VAL A 158 -16.22 -10.05 -5.43
C VAL A 158 -15.12 -10.91 -4.79
N ILE A 159 -14.35 -11.63 -5.60
CA ILE A 159 -13.22 -12.45 -5.12
C ILE A 159 -12.19 -11.58 -4.41
N THR A 160 -11.84 -10.43 -4.99
CA THR A 160 -10.87 -9.49 -4.39
C THR A 160 -11.35 -9.00 -3.03
N ILE A 161 -12.60 -8.52 -2.96
CA ILE A 161 -13.20 -8.02 -1.71
C ILE A 161 -13.23 -9.13 -0.65
N ALA A 162 -13.66 -10.33 -1.02
CA ALA A 162 -13.74 -11.47 -0.12
C ALA A 162 -12.37 -11.87 0.45
N LEU A 163 -11.29 -11.75 -0.34
CA LEU A 163 -9.92 -12.03 0.11
C LEU A 163 -9.35 -10.92 1.01
N THR A 164 -9.67 -9.65 0.75
CA THR A 164 -9.08 -8.52 1.48
C THR A 164 -9.84 -8.11 2.73
N MET A 165 -11.17 -8.18 2.71
CA MET A 165 -12.01 -7.64 3.79
C MET A 165 -11.73 -8.25 5.17
N PRO A 166 -11.57 -9.58 5.33
CA PRO A 166 -11.29 -10.16 6.64
C PRO A 166 -10.03 -9.58 7.28
N TRP A 167 -8.99 -9.35 6.48
CA TRP A 167 -7.75 -8.74 6.96
C TRP A 167 -7.93 -7.28 7.35
N ILE A 168 -8.62 -6.48 6.52
CA ILE A 168 -8.89 -5.07 6.80
C ILE A 168 -9.68 -4.93 8.12
N ILE A 169 -10.69 -5.77 8.32
CA ILE A 169 -11.48 -5.78 9.55
C ILE A 169 -10.61 -6.13 10.76
N LEU A 170 -9.81 -7.20 10.67
CA LEU A 170 -8.89 -7.59 11.76
C LEU A 170 -7.87 -6.49 12.08
N LYS A 171 -7.33 -5.83 11.05
CA LYS A 171 -6.40 -4.71 11.22
C LYS A 171 -7.08 -3.53 11.90
N CYS A 172 -8.25 -3.11 11.44
CA CYS A 172 -9.02 -2.04 12.08
C CYS A 172 -9.35 -2.36 13.55
N LEU A 173 -9.77 -3.60 13.84
CA LEU A 173 -10.01 -4.03 15.22
C LEU A 173 -8.73 -3.97 16.04
N ARG A 174 -7.61 -4.47 15.52
CA ARG A 174 -6.31 -4.38 16.19
C ARG A 174 -5.92 -2.94 16.47
N ASP A 175 -6.08 -2.04 15.50
CA ASP A 175 -5.73 -0.62 15.66
C ASP A 175 -6.62 0.10 16.69
N ILE A 176 -7.88 -0.34 16.84
CA ILE A 176 -8.81 0.16 17.88
C ILE A 176 -8.44 -0.37 19.27
N PHE A 177 -8.15 -1.68 19.40
CA PHE A 177 -7.88 -2.31 20.69
C PHE A 177 -6.44 -2.12 21.18
N GLN A 178 -5.48 -2.02 20.27
CA GLN A 178 -4.06 -1.84 20.58
C GLN A 178 -3.61 -0.44 20.17
N ILE A 179 -3.75 0.49 21.12
CA ILE A 179 -3.29 1.85 20.96
C ILE A 179 -1.76 1.87 20.85
N ASN A 180 -1.24 1.90 19.62
CA ASN A 180 0.18 1.98 19.37
C ASN A 180 0.68 3.41 19.66
N ARG A 181 1.59 3.56 20.62
CA ARG A 181 2.16 4.86 21.03
C ARG A 181 2.74 5.65 19.85
N ARG A 182 3.28 4.96 18.84
CA ARG A 182 3.77 5.57 17.59
C ARG A 182 2.67 6.25 16.79
N ASN A 183 1.49 5.63 16.69
CA ASN A 183 0.37 6.15 15.93
C ASN A 183 -0.21 7.40 16.60
N ILE A 184 -0.26 7.44 17.94
CA ILE A 184 -0.67 8.65 18.69
C ILE A 184 0.29 9.80 18.41
N LEU A 185 1.60 9.59 18.63
CA LEU A 185 2.60 10.65 18.46
C LEU A 185 2.65 11.17 17.02
N ARG A 186 2.43 10.28 16.05
CA ARG A 186 2.30 10.64 14.64
C ARG A 186 1.04 11.45 14.38
N ALA A 187 -0.11 11.03 14.89
CA ALA A 187 -1.37 11.75 14.73
C ALA A 187 -1.32 13.16 15.35
N GLU A 188 -0.70 13.29 16.53
CA GLU A 188 -0.51 14.58 17.20
C GLU A 188 0.37 15.53 16.38
N MET A 189 1.48 15.04 15.83
CA MET A 189 2.35 15.86 14.98
C MET A 189 1.67 16.23 13.65
N LEU A 190 0.97 15.30 13.01
CA LEU A 190 0.20 15.60 11.80
C LEU A 190 -0.89 16.65 12.07
N ALA A 191 -1.54 16.62 13.24
CA ALA A 191 -2.50 17.63 13.65
C ALA A 191 -1.83 19.01 13.83
N LYS A 192 -0.67 19.06 14.49
CA LYS A 192 0.12 20.30 14.64
C LYS A 192 0.56 20.87 13.28
N TYR A 193 1.06 20.03 12.37
CA TYR A 193 1.42 20.48 11.01
C TYR A 193 0.22 20.98 10.23
N LYS A 194 -0.93 20.29 10.28
CA LYS A 194 -2.16 20.76 9.62
C LYS A 194 -2.61 22.13 10.16
N LEU A 195 -2.42 22.40 11.44
CA LEU A 195 -2.73 23.70 12.04
C LEU A 195 -1.75 24.79 11.58
N LEU A 196 -0.44 24.50 11.54
CA LEU A 196 0.59 25.44 11.09
C LEU A 196 0.42 25.82 9.60
N LEU A 197 0.16 24.83 8.74
CA LEU A 197 -0.19 25.10 7.33
C LEU A 197 -1.45 25.96 7.22
N LYS A 198 -2.45 25.75 8.09
CA LYS A 198 -3.67 26.56 8.08
C LYS A 198 -3.43 28.01 8.52
N SER A 199 -2.40 28.29 9.34
CA SER A 199 -2.08 29.64 9.80
C SER A 199 -1.13 30.42 8.88
N GLU A 200 -0.20 29.74 8.19
CA GLU A 200 0.76 30.39 7.28
C GLU A 200 0.22 30.57 5.83
N ASP A 201 -0.79 29.80 5.42
CA ASP A 201 -1.31 29.78 4.04
C ASP A 201 -2.41 30.80 3.70
N ALA A 202 -2.41 31.99 4.31
CA ALA A 202 -3.33 33.05 3.88
C ALA A 202 -2.88 33.75 2.58
N CYS A 203 -1.60 33.67 2.18
CA CYS A 203 -1.10 34.52 1.10
C CYS A 203 -0.23 33.85 0.01
N HIS A 204 0.56 32.80 0.28
CA HIS A 204 1.50 32.29 -0.72
C HIS A 204 1.30 30.81 -1.11
N THR A 205 0.84 30.62 -2.36
CA THR A 205 0.90 29.37 -3.16
C THR A 205 -0.04 28.20 -2.80
N LYS A 206 -1.34 28.39 -3.09
CA LYS A 206 -2.36 27.32 -3.17
C LYS A 206 -1.92 26.08 -3.98
N LEU A 207 -1.11 26.25 -5.03
CA LEU A 207 -0.64 25.14 -5.86
C LEU A 207 0.35 24.23 -5.11
N LYS A 208 1.33 24.81 -4.38
CA LYS A 208 2.30 24.03 -3.60
C LYS A 208 1.61 23.27 -2.48
N VAL A 209 0.68 23.93 -1.78
CA VAL A 209 -0.11 23.32 -0.70
C VAL A 209 -1.03 22.23 -1.24
N TRP A 210 -1.65 22.43 -2.41
CA TRP A 210 -2.45 21.40 -3.07
C TRP A 210 -1.57 20.21 -3.49
N LEU A 211 -0.40 20.47 -4.07
CA LEU A 211 0.59 19.45 -4.42
C LEU A 211 1.06 18.70 -3.16
N TYR A 212 1.40 19.37 -2.07
CA TYR A 212 1.81 18.75 -0.81
C TYR A 212 0.68 17.92 -0.16
N ARG A 213 -0.58 18.39 -0.26
CA ARG A 213 -1.77 17.63 0.20
C ARG A 213 -2.05 16.40 -0.66
N LEU A 214 -1.89 16.51 -1.98
CA LEU A 214 -2.05 15.41 -2.93
C LEU A 214 -0.91 14.39 -2.81
N MET A 215 0.31 14.86 -2.56
CA MET A 215 1.53 14.05 -2.54
C MET A 215 1.89 13.47 -1.17
N GLY A 216 1.12 13.78 -0.11
CA GLY A 216 1.39 13.32 1.26
C GLY A 216 2.75 13.79 1.83
N PHE A 217 3.43 14.70 1.11
CA PHE A 217 4.77 15.19 1.42
C PHE A 217 4.60 16.47 2.24
N PHE A 218 4.70 16.34 3.56
CA PHE A 218 4.89 17.52 4.40
C PHE A 218 6.37 17.88 4.36
N PRO A 219 6.76 19.11 3.97
CA PRO A 219 8.14 19.54 4.12
C PRO A 219 8.51 19.43 5.60
N GLU A 220 9.43 18.52 5.92
CA GLU A 220 9.90 18.35 7.29
C GLU A 220 10.70 19.61 7.67
N PRO A 221 10.48 20.18 8.87
CA PRO A 221 11.29 21.30 9.34
C PRO A 221 12.75 20.86 9.51
N ALA A 222 13.66 21.83 9.60
CA ALA A 222 15.06 21.58 9.90
C ALA A 222 15.19 20.70 11.15
N SER A 223 16.16 19.80 11.16
CA SER A 223 16.33 18.89 12.30
C SER A 223 16.62 19.68 13.57
N LEU A 224 16.08 19.24 14.70
CA LEU A 224 16.24 19.93 15.97
C LEU A 224 17.72 20.09 16.36
N VAL A 225 18.56 19.14 15.96
CA VAL A 225 20.02 19.14 16.20
C VAL A 225 20.73 20.31 15.50
N PHE A 226 20.22 20.78 14.35
CA PHE A 226 20.84 21.87 13.60
C PHE A 226 20.36 23.25 14.09
N ASP A 227 19.10 23.41 14.48
CA ASP A 227 18.57 24.67 15.03
C ASP A 227 19.22 25.05 16.37
N ASP A 228 19.47 24.07 17.25
CA ASP A 228 20.20 24.31 18.52
C ASP A 228 21.66 24.69 18.26
N SER A 229 22.28 24.14 17.21
CA SER A 229 23.67 24.46 16.86
C SER A 229 23.82 25.86 16.26
N ILE A 230 22.89 26.29 15.41
CA ILE A 230 22.90 27.61 14.76
C ILE A 230 22.53 28.70 15.78
N SER A 231 21.56 28.44 16.65
CA SER A 231 21.21 29.35 17.74
C SER A 231 22.34 29.49 18.77
N ALA A 232 23.06 28.40 19.08
CA ALA A 232 24.26 28.41 19.93
C ALA A 232 25.48 29.09 19.29
N LEU A 233 25.64 28.98 17.96
CA LEU A 233 26.67 29.69 17.20
C LEU A 233 26.38 31.19 17.11
N SER A 234 25.13 31.58 16.86
CA SER A 234 24.67 32.98 16.86
C SER A 234 24.84 33.65 18.24
N THR A 235 24.57 32.94 19.35
CA THR A 235 24.83 33.48 20.70
C THR A 235 26.32 33.59 21.02
N LYS A 236 27.17 32.72 20.46
CA LYS A 236 28.63 32.83 20.59
C LYS A 236 29.22 33.99 19.78
N GLU A 237 28.71 34.27 18.59
CA GLU A 237 29.12 35.44 17.81
C GLU A 237 28.70 36.75 18.50
N LYS A 238 27.47 36.82 19.01
CA LYS A 238 26.97 38.01 19.71
C LYS A 238 27.71 38.34 21.01
N ASN A 239 28.34 37.35 21.64
CA ASN A 239 29.16 37.51 22.84
C ASN A 239 30.66 37.74 22.53
N ARG A 240 31.09 37.71 21.26
CA ARG A 240 32.45 38.09 20.84
C ARG A 240 32.57 39.55 20.44
N ASP A 241 31.44 40.21 20.19
CA ASP A 241 31.35 41.62 19.79
C ASP A 241 31.06 42.58 20.97
N LEU A 242 31.19 42.10 22.22
CA LEU A 242 31.10 42.85 23.48
C LEU A 242 32.44 42.76 24.23
#